data_AF-A0A0S8CHN0-F1
#
_entry.id   AF-A0A0S8CHN0-F1
#
_cell.length_a   1.000
_cell.length_b   1.000
_cell.length_c   1.000
_cell.angle_alpha   90.00
_cell.angle_beta   90.00
_cell.angle_gamma   90.00
#
_symmetry.space_group_name_H-M   'P 1'
#
loop_
_entity.id
_entity.type
_entity.pdbx_description
1 polymer ?
#
loop_
_entity_poly.entity_id
_entity_poly.type
_entity_poly.pdbx_seq_one_letter_code
_entity_poly.pdbx_strand_id
1 'polypeptide(L)'
;MYTLKTIINRGWYPTLITVLAVLGVLYKWPIEWVTPTLIFILALGLVVTVIKARERQLERAAFRLRQLAEYFYRRFMGDSTLSIFVIIDSLFNIDNPKLWDWARACDMSQRIFNSWCGSFINRMGSDIGVTRLDEYLSTYLDELWQITSQYYDFVVQFYEIAAKVEIPQETLEQYQKFVMEYNAFVQNFREHVTDLRSVARTGIEPPSIKLAQEVVKVG
;
A
#
# COMPACT_ATOMS: atom_id res chain seq x y z
N MET A 1 20.61 -27.14 15.33
CA MET A 1 19.54 -26.20 15.73
C MET A 1 18.76 -25.54 14.58
N TYR A 2 19.26 -25.52 13.32
CA TYR A 2 18.51 -24.94 12.20
C TYR A 2 17.41 -25.84 11.61
N THR A 3 17.62 -27.16 11.57
CA THR A 3 16.66 -28.13 11.00
C THR A 3 15.37 -28.23 11.81
N LEU A 4 15.45 -28.20 13.15
CA LEU A 4 14.29 -28.23 14.04
C LEU A 4 13.38 -27.01 13.82
N LYS A 5 13.99 -25.82 13.67
CA LYS A 5 13.27 -24.57 13.42
C LYS A 5 12.56 -24.60 12.06
N THR A 6 13.19 -25.19 11.04
CA THR A 6 12.61 -25.35 9.70
C THR A 6 11.45 -26.37 9.66
N ILE A 7 11.55 -27.47 10.41
CA ILE A 7 10.48 -28.48 10.53
C ILE A 7 9.27 -27.90 11.26
N ILE A 8 9.50 -27.15 12.35
CA ILE A 8 8.45 -26.42 13.08
C ILE A 8 7.80 -25.37 12.17
N ASN A 9 8.58 -24.69 11.31
CA ASN A 9 8.04 -23.63 10.45
C ASN A 9 7.34 -24.11 9.17
N ARG A 10 7.60 -25.34 8.68
CA ARG A 10 7.15 -25.79 7.34
C ARG A 10 6.02 -26.82 7.35
N GLY A 11 5.68 -27.36 8.53
CA GLY A 11 4.59 -28.31 8.70
C GLY A 11 5.04 -29.43 9.62
N TRP A 12 4.69 -29.32 10.89
CA TRP A 12 4.99 -30.32 11.93
C TRP A 12 4.11 -31.58 11.80
N TYR A 13 2.92 -31.42 11.22
CA TYR A 13 1.92 -32.48 11.13
C TYR A 13 2.30 -33.67 10.23
N PRO A 14 2.98 -33.56 9.06
CA PRO A 14 3.38 -34.72 8.29
C PRO A 14 4.43 -35.55 9.03
N THR A 15 5.37 -34.90 9.71
CA THR A 15 6.39 -35.59 10.53
C THR A 15 5.74 -36.32 11.70
N LEU A 16 4.76 -35.71 12.36
CA LEU A 16 4.00 -36.34 13.44
C LEU A 16 3.14 -37.51 12.96
N ILE A 17 2.48 -37.37 11.81
CA ILE A 17 1.72 -38.45 11.18
C ILE A 17 2.63 -39.65 10.91
N THR A 18 3.81 -39.41 10.33
CA THR A 18 4.78 -40.48 10.04
C THR A 18 5.27 -41.17 11.32
N VAL A 19 5.60 -40.41 12.37
CA VAL A 19 6.07 -40.97 13.65
C VAL A 19 4.96 -41.77 14.34
N LEU A 20 3.73 -41.25 14.40
CA LEU A 20 2.57 -41.94 14.97
C LEU A 20 2.21 -43.20 14.19
N ALA A 21 2.30 -43.18 12.86
CA ALA A 21 2.07 -44.35 12.02
C ALA A 21 3.10 -45.45 12.28
N VAL A 22 4.40 -45.10 12.35
CA VAL A 22 5.48 -46.06 12.66
C VAL A 22 5.30 -46.67 14.06
N LEU A 23 4.99 -45.85 15.07
CA LEU A 23 4.74 -46.33 16.43
C LEU A 23 3.48 -47.21 16.51
N GLY A 24 2.40 -46.84 15.83
CA GLY A 24 1.17 -47.64 15.78
C GLY A 24 1.39 -49.04 15.20
N VAL A 25 2.25 -49.16 14.16
CA VAL A 25 2.64 -50.45 13.59
C VAL A 25 3.52 -51.26 14.54
N LEU A 26 4.51 -50.63 15.18
CA LEU A 26 5.43 -51.31 16.11
C LEU A 26 4.74 -51.83 17.36
N TYR A 27 3.82 -51.04 17.94
CA TYR A 27 3.08 -51.39 19.15
C TYR A 27 1.74 -52.10 18.86
N LYS A 28 1.44 -52.41 17.60
CA LYS A 28 0.20 -53.07 17.14
C LYS A 28 -1.08 -52.41 17.68
N TRP A 29 -1.12 -51.08 17.62
CA TRP A 29 -2.32 -50.35 18.02
C TRP A 29 -3.50 -50.69 17.10
N PRO A 30 -4.74 -50.74 17.62
CA PRO A 30 -5.90 -51.02 16.80
C PRO A 30 -6.08 -49.92 15.74
N ILE A 31 -6.21 -50.34 14.48
CA ILE A 31 -6.34 -49.43 13.33
C ILE A 31 -7.54 -48.49 13.49
N GLU A 32 -8.61 -48.97 14.14
CA GLU A 32 -9.83 -48.22 14.43
C GLU A 32 -9.58 -46.91 15.21
N TRP A 33 -8.53 -46.86 16.05
CA TRP A 33 -8.16 -45.65 16.81
C TRP A 33 -7.06 -44.83 16.14
N VAL A 34 -6.14 -45.49 15.44
CA VAL A 34 -5.01 -44.82 14.78
C VAL A 34 -5.48 -43.99 13.60
N THR A 35 -6.32 -44.55 12.73
CA THR A 35 -6.81 -43.88 11.52
C THR A 35 -7.55 -42.56 11.82
N PRO A 36 -8.56 -42.49 12.70
CA PRO A 36 -9.24 -41.23 12.99
C PRO A 36 -8.31 -40.20 13.64
N THR A 37 -7.37 -40.63 14.48
CA THR A 37 -6.38 -39.74 15.10
C THR A 37 -5.48 -39.09 14.05
N LEU A 38 -4.99 -39.86 13.07
CA LEU A 38 -4.17 -39.33 11.97
C LEU A 38 -4.96 -38.37 11.08
N ILE A 39 -6.24 -38.69 10.77
CA ILE A 39 -7.13 -37.80 10.00
C ILE A 39 -7.34 -36.47 10.73
N PHE A 40 -7.55 -36.52 12.05
CA PHE A 40 -7.73 -35.31 12.86
C PHE A 40 -6.47 -34.44 12.89
N ILE A 41 -5.29 -35.04 13.05
CA ILE A 41 -4.00 -34.32 12.99
C ILE A 41 -3.78 -33.69 11.61
N LEU A 42 -4.13 -34.41 10.54
CA LEU A 42 -4.05 -33.89 9.18
C LEU A 42 -4.98 -32.67 8.99
N ALA A 43 -6.22 -32.75 9.46
CA ALA A 43 -7.18 -31.66 9.36
C ALA A 43 -6.69 -30.41 10.11
N LEU A 44 -6.22 -30.55 11.35
CA LEU A 44 -5.62 -29.44 12.11
C LEU A 44 -4.38 -28.86 11.42
N GLY A 45 -3.51 -29.73 10.90
CA GLY A 45 -2.30 -29.33 10.18
C GLY A 45 -2.61 -28.51 8.91
N LEU A 46 -3.63 -28.90 8.16
CA LEU A 46 -4.11 -28.18 6.99
C LEU A 46 -4.66 -26.80 7.38
N VAL A 47 -5.50 -26.72 8.42
CA VAL A 47 -6.04 -25.45 8.91
C VAL A 47 -4.92 -24.49 9.30
N VAL A 48 -3.92 -24.94 10.06
CA VAL A 48 -2.77 -24.12 10.45
C VAL A 48 -1.97 -23.67 9.22
N THR A 49 -1.79 -24.54 8.23
CA THR A 49 -1.08 -24.20 6.98
C THR A 49 -1.81 -23.12 6.20
N VAL A 50 -3.13 -23.20 6.11
CA VAL A 50 -3.97 -22.19 5.46
C VAL A 50 -3.87 -20.84 6.18
N ILE A 51 -3.98 -20.83 7.51
CA ILE A 51 -3.84 -19.60 8.32
C ILE A 51 -2.48 -18.95 8.08
N LYS A 52 -1.40 -19.73 8.15
CA LYS A 52 -0.04 -19.23 7.95
C LYS A 52 0.22 -18.73 6.53
N ALA A 53 -0.36 -19.39 5.53
CA ALA A 53 -0.30 -18.92 4.15
C ALA A 53 -0.98 -17.56 4.01
N ARG A 54 -2.14 -17.36 4.67
CA ARG A 54 -2.87 -16.09 4.70
C ARG A 54 -2.07 -15.00 5.42
N GLU A 55 -1.50 -15.28 6.59
CA GLU A 55 -0.63 -14.32 7.31
C GLU A 55 0.53 -13.84 6.43
N ARG A 56 1.22 -14.74 5.73
CA ARG A 56 2.31 -14.38 4.80
C ARG A 56 1.84 -13.54 3.62
N GLN A 57 0.62 -13.77 3.13
CA GLN A 57 0.05 -12.93 2.07
C GLN A 57 -0.23 -11.52 2.60
N LEU A 58 -0.74 -11.40 3.83
CA LEU A 58 -0.97 -10.11 4.49
C LEU A 58 0.33 -9.36 4.78
N GLU A 59 1.38 -10.05 5.23
CA GLU A 59 2.73 -9.46 5.40
C GLU A 59 3.26 -8.85 4.10
N ARG A 60 3.17 -9.60 2.99
CA ARG A 60 3.57 -9.09 1.67
C ARG A 60 2.73 -7.91 1.23
N ALA A 61 1.42 -7.96 1.51
CA ALA A 61 0.51 -6.88 1.17
C ALA A 61 0.84 -5.61 1.95
N ALA A 62 1.03 -5.70 3.27
CA ALA A 62 1.46 -4.59 4.12
C ALA A 62 2.81 -4.01 3.67
N PHE A 63 3.77 -4.87 3.32
CA PHE A 63 5.07 -4.43 2.82
C PHE A 63 4.96 -3.68 1.49
N ARG A 64 4.13 -4.16 0.55
CA ARG A 64 3.89 -3.48 -0.73
C ARG A 64 3.15 -2.15 -0.53
N LEU A 65 2.20 -2.08 0.39
CA LEU A 65 1.53 -0.83 0.76
C LEU A 65 2.52 0.21 1.30
N ARG A 66 3.44 -0.23 2.17
CA ARG A 66 4.54 0.61 2.68
C ARG A 66 5.43 1.12 1.56
N GLN A 67 5.82 0.24 0.63
CA GLN A 67 6.64 0.64 -0.52
C GLN A 67 5.94 1.70 -1.38
N LEU A 68 4.62 1.57 -1.59
CA LEU A 68 3.83 2.57 -2.30
C LEU A 68 3.78 3.90 -1.56
N ALA A 69 3.61 3.88 -0.24
CA ALA A 69 3.64 5.07 0.60
C ALA A 69 5.01 5.78 0.56
N GLU A 70 6.09 5.03 0.71
CA GLU A 70 7.46 5.54 0.64
C GLU A 70 7.77 6.10 -0.74
N TYR A 71 7.35 5.41 -1.81
CA TYR A 71 7.48 5.91 -3.18
C TYR A 71 6.70 7.21 -3.37
N PHE A 72 5.45 7.27 -2.91
CA PHE A 72 4.62 8.48 -2.99
C PHE A 72 5.29 9.65 -2.28
N TYR A 73 5.74 9.45 -1.03
CA TYR A 73 6.41 10.49 -0.27
C TYR A 73 7.70 10.97 -0.97
N ARG A 74 8.56 10.05 -1.40
CA ARG A 74 9.81 10.43 -2.05
C ARG A 74 9.58 11.16 -3.38
N ARG A 75 8.55 10.80 -4.14
CA ARG A 75 8.33 11.30 -5.50
C ARG A 75 7.46 12.56 -5.55
N PHE A 76 6.51 12.73 -4.64
CA PHE A 76 5.47 13.76 -4.73
C PHE A 76 5.43 14.70 -3.52
N MET A 77 6.28 14.46 -2.52
CA MET A 77 6.30 15.19 -1.26
C MET A 77 7.72 15.63 -0.90
N GLY A 78 7.86 16.33 0.23
CA GLY A 78 9.13 16.87 0.70
C GLY A 78 9.70 17.88 -0.29
N ASP A 79 11.00 17.73 -0.58
CA ASP A 79 11.76 18.59 -1.50
C ASP A 79 11.72 18.07 -2.95
N SER A 80 10.78 17.19 -3.29
CA SER A 80 10.68 16.64 -4.65
C SER A 80 10.28 17.72 -5.65
N THR A 81 11.06 17.81 -6.73
CA THR A 81 10.73 18.67 -7.88
C THR A 81 9.48 18.23 -8.62
N LEU A 82 9.01 16.99 -8.44
CA LEU A 82 7.72 16.54 -8.98
C LEU A 82 6.57 16.68 -7.98
N SER A 83 6.75 17.38 -6.88
CA SER A 83 5.62 17.73 -6.02
C SER A 83 4.69 18.71 -6.72
N ILE A 84 3.37 18.47 -6.67
CA ILE A 84 2.37 19.43 -7.13
C ILE A 84 2.54 20.78 -6.44
N PHE A 85 2.96 20.79 -5.17
CA PHE A 85 3.19 22.03 -4.43
C PHE A 85 4.35 22.84 -4.99
N VAL A 86 5.42 22.19 -5.46
CA VAL A 86 6.56 22.86 -6.13
C VAL A 86 6.15 23.39 -7.50
N ILE A 87 5.30 22.64 -8.23
CA ILE A 87 4.75 23.10 -9.52
C ILE A 87 3.84 24.32 -9.30
N ILE A 88 3.02 24.31 -8.24
CA ILE A 88 2.19 25.44 -7.83
C ILE A 88 3.04 26.66 -7.46
N ASP A 89 4.15 26.45 -6.75
CA ASP A 89 5.08 27.52 -6.35
C ASP A 89 5.66 28.25 -7.57
N SER A 90 5.88 27.55 -8.68
CA SER A 90 6.34 28.18 -9.94
C SER A 90 5.36 29.23 -10.50
N LEU A 91 4.09 29.24 -10.07
CA LEU A 91 3.10 30.24 -10.47
C LEU A 91 3.33 31.61 -9.83
N PHE A 92 4.20 31.74 -8.82
CA PHE A 92 4.62 33.05 -8.32
C PHE A 92 5.31 33.91 -9.39
N ASN A 93 5.83 33.29 -10.46
CA ASN A 93 6.39 34.00 -11.61
C ASN A 93 5.34 34.68 -12.51
N ILE A 94 4.05 34.44 -12.26
CA ILE A 94 2.94 35.08 -12.99
C ILE A 94 2.43 36.26 -12.16
N ASP A 95 2.34 37.45 -12.75
CA ASP A 95 1.79 38.65 -12.09
C ASP A 95 0.27 38.56 -11.91
N ASN A 96 -0.18 37.73 -10.96
CA ASN A 96 -1.58 37.59 -10.58
C ASN A 96 -1.73 37.43 -9.06
N PRO A 97 -2.22 38.47 -8.35
CA PRO A 97 -2.28 38.45 -6.88
C PRO A 97 -3.23 37.36 -6.33
N LYS A 98 -4.28 37.00 -7.08
CA LYS A 98 -5.19 35.92 -6.66
C LYS A 98 -4.51 34.55 -6.72
N LEU A 99 -3.64 34.33 -7.72
CA LEU A 99 -2.85 33.10 -7.81
C LEU A 99 -1.80 33.03 -6.71
N TRP A 100 -1.19 34.15 -6.35
CA TRP A 100 -0.23 34.21 -5.26
C TRP A 100 -0.85 33.87 -3.91
N ASP A 101 -2.04 34.39 -3.61
CA ASP A 101 -2.73 34.07 -2.37
C ASP A 101 -3.12 32.59 -2.29
N TRP A 102 -3.57 32.01 -3.41
CA TRP A 102 -3.84 30.57 -3.50
C TRP A 102 -2.55 29.71 -3.37
N ALA A 103 -1.48 30.06 -4.09
CA ALA A 103 -0.20 29.35 -4.01
C ALA A 103 0.38 29.41 -2.59
N ARG A 104 0.25 30.55 -1.89
CA ARG A 104 0.65 30.70 -0.49
C ARG A 104 -0.16 29.80 0.45
N ALA A 105 -1.46 29.63 0.22
CA ALA A 105 -2.27 28.67 0.99
C ALA A 105 -1.83 27.21 0.74
N CYS A 106 -1.33 26.92 -0.47
CA CYS A 106 -0.79 25.60 -0.81
C CYS A 106 0.54 25.30 -0.09
N ASP A 107 1.41 26.29 0.18
CA ASP A 107 2.63 26.09 0.98
C ASP A 107 2.32 25.54 2.38
N MET A 108 1.30 26.10 3.05
CA MET A 108 0.88 25.59 4.36
C MET A 108 0.36 24.16 4.26
N SER A 109 -0.37 23.86 3.19
CA SER A 109 -0.88 22.51 2.91
C SER A 109 0.27 21.52 2.70
N GLN A 110 1.31 21.89 1.95
CA GLN A 110 2.50 21.06 1.74
C GLN A 110 3.14 20.61 3.06
N ARG A 111 3.26 21.51 4.04
CA ARG A 111 3.84 21.19 5.35
C ARG A 111 3.01 20.16 6.13
N ILE A 112 1.69 20.33 6.14
CA ILE A 112 0.75 19.39 6.76
C ILE A 112 0.89 18.03 6.10
N PHE A 113 0.88 18.01 4.77
CA PHE A 113 1.02 16.82 3.96
C PHE A 113 2.35 16.09 4.20
N ASN A 114 3.47 16.83 4.27
CA ASN A 114 4.78 16.26 4.58
C ASN A 114 4.80 15.59 5.96
N SER A 115 4.24 16.26 6.97
CA SER A 115 4.13 15.72 8.33
C SER A 115 3.23 14.48 8.38
N TRP A 116 2.07 14.54 7.71
CA TRP A 116 1.11 13.43 7.68
C TRP A 116 1.70 12.19 7.00
N CYS A 117 2.25 12.33 5.78
CA CYS A 117 2.89 11.23 5.07
C CYS A 117 4.09 10.66 5.84
N GLY A 118 4.92 11.52 6.43
CA GLY A 118 6.07 11.08 7.24
C GLY A 118 5.63 10.29 8.48
N SER A 119 4.61 10.77 9.21
CA SER A 119 4.03 10.07 10.37
C SER A 119 3.40 8.74 9.95
N PHE A 120 2.66 8.71 8.85
CA PHE A 120 2.04 7.51 8.30
C PHE A 120 3.08 6.41 7.99
N ILE A 121 4.15 6.76 7.26
CA ILE A 121 5.23 5.81 6.93
C ILE A 121 5.91 5.28 8.19
N ASN A 122 6.19 6.16 9.17
CA ASN A 122 6.84 5.78 10.41
C ASN A 122 5.98 4.80 11.23
N ARG A 123 4.68 5.06 11.38
CA ARG A 123 3.73 4.17 12.08
C ARG A 123 3.59 2.84 11.37
N MET A 124 3.36 2.86 10.05
CA MET A 124 3.30 1.62 9.28
C MET A 124 4.60 0.82 9.40
N GLY A 125 5.75 1.50 9.44
CA GLY A 125 7.05 0.87 9.64
C GLY A 125 7.23 0.21 11.01
N SER A 126 6.77 0.85 12.10
CA SER A 126 6.81 0.25 13.44
C SER A 126 5.86 -0.94 13.57
N ASP A 127 4.67 -0.82 12.99
CA ASP A 127 3.57 -1.73 13.28
C ASP A 127 3.66 -3.03 12.46
N ILE A 128 4.29 -2.99 11.27
CA ILE A 128 4.65 -4.19 10.49
C ILE A 128 5.61 -5.11 11.27
N GLY A 129 6.41 -4.57 12.19
CA GLY A 129 7.35 -5.36 12.99
C GLY A 129 6.77 -5.99 14.26
N VAL A 130 5.58 -5.55 14.71
CA VAL A 130 5.10 -5.80 16.07
C VAL A 130 3.74 -6.53 16.12
N THR A 131 2.87 -6.38 15.12
CA THR A 131 1.42 -6.59 15.34
C THR A 131 0.69 -7.40 14.27
N ARG A 132 -0.55 -7.81 14.61
CA ARG A 132 -1.56 -8.46 13.76
C ARG A 132 -1.96 -7.57 12.57
N LEU A 133 -1.32 -7.83 11.42
CA LEU A 133 -1.49 -7.07 10.19
C LEU A 133 -2.91 -7.15 9.60
N ASP A 134 -3.68 -8.18 9.90
CA ASP A 134 -5.05 -8.36 9.42
C ASP A 134 -6.00 -7.26 9.90
N GLU A 135 -5.82 -6.76 11.13
CA GLU A 135 -6.67 -5.71 11.71
C GLU A 135 -6.32 -4.32 11.15
N TYR A 136 -5.03 -3.99 11.06
CA TYR A 136 -4.57 -2.63 10.73
C TYR A 136 -4.38 -2.36 9.23
N LEU A 137 -4.21 -3.39 8.39
CA LEU A 137 -3.98 -3.21 6.96
C LEU A 137 -5.11 -2.44 6.28
N SER A 138 -6.35 -2.65 6.74
CA SER A 138 -7.52 -1.91 6.26
C SER A 138 -7.44 -0.42 6.58
N THR A 139 -7.08 -0.09 7.83
CA THR A 139 -6.92 1.29 8.31
C THR A 139 -5.80 2.02 7.57
N TYR A 140 -4.64 1.38 7.39
CA TYR A 140 -3.56 2.04 6.66
C TYR A 140 -3.87 2.22 5.18
N LEU A 141 -4.59 1.26 4.58
CA LEU A 141 -4.99 1.40 3.20
C LEU A 141 -5.94 2.60 3.04
N ASP A 142 -6.91 2.74 3.95
CA ASP A 142 -7.84 3.88 3.97
C ASP A 142 -7.10 5.21 4.19
N GLU A 143 -6.09 5.23 5.07
CA GLU A 143 -5.32 6.45 5.30
C GLU A 143 -4.47 6.84 4.07
N LEU A 144 -3.77 5.90 3.42
CA LEU A 144 -3.03 6.21 2.19
C LEU A 144 -3.98 6.64 1.07
N TRP A 145 -5.18 6.06 1.03
CA TRP A 145 -6.26 6.47 0.15
C TRP A 145 -6.68 7.93 0.40
N GLN A 146 -6.88 8.33 1.65
CA GLN A 146 -7.22 9.71 2.01
C GLN A 146 -6.11 10.69 1.64
N ILE A 147 -4.85 10.35 1.94
CA ILE A 147 -3.67 11.15 1.57
C ILE A 147 -3.67 11.40 0.06
N THR A 148 -3.75 10.34 -0.73
CA THR A 148 -3.65 10.43 -2.19
C THR A 148 -4.85 11.11 -2.83
N SER A 149 -6.05 10.97 -2.25
CA SER A 149 -7.26 11.65 -2.69
C SER A 149 -7.22 13.15 -2.41
N GLN A 150 -6.84 13.56 -1.20
CA GLN A 150 -6.73 14.98 -0.88
C GLN A 150 -5.56 15.64 -1.65
N TYR A 151 -4.48 14.89 -1.91
CA TYR A 151 -3.41 15.37 -2.77
C TYR A 151 -3.90 15.63 -4.21
N TYR A 152 -4.76 14.74 -4.72
CA TYR A 152 -5.36 14.88 -6.05
C TYR A 152 -6.20 16.16 -6.19
N ASP A 153 -6.84 16.64 -5.13
CA ASP A 153 -7.61 17.88 -5.18
C ASP A 153 -6.74 19.09 -5.56
N PHE A 154 -5.47 19.13 -5.14
CA PHE A 154 -4.51 20.16 -5.57
C PHE A 154 -4.12 20.01 -7.04
N VAL A 155 -4.04 18.77 -7.53
CA VAL A 155 -3.77 18.48 -8.95
C VAL A 155 -4.90 19.00 -9.82
N VAL A 156 -6.15 18.79 -9.40
CA VAL A 156 -7.34 19.31 -10.10
C VAL A 156 -7.37 20.83 -10.07
N GLN A 157 -7.15 21.45 -8.91
CA GLN A 157 -7.12 22.90 -8.79
C GLN A 157 -6.05 23.52 -9.70
N PHE A 158 -4.84 22.95 -9.72
CA PHE A 158 -3.79 23.39 -10.63
C PHE A 158 -4.21 23.26 -12.10
N TYR A 159 -4.78 22.12 -12.48
CA TYR A 159 -5.27 21.90 -13.85
C TYR A 159 -6.33 22.95 -14.26
N GLU A 160 -7.30 23.24 -13.37
CA GLU A 160 -8.33 24.25 -13.62
C GLU A 160 -7.77 25.67 -13.77
N ILE A 161 -6.70 25.99 -13.03
CA ILE A 161 -5.98 27.26 -13.15
C ILE A 161 -5.22 27.30 -14.48
N ALA A 162 -4.52 26.22 -14.83
CA ALA A 162 -3.77 26.07 -16.06
C ALA A 162 -4.65 26.22 -17.31
N ALA A 163 -5.91 25.83 -17.22
CA ALA A 163 -6.88 26.00 -18.31
C ALA A 163 -7.34 27.46 -18.47
N LYS A 164 -7.21 28.31 -17.45
CA LYS A 164 -7.73 29.69 -17.41
C LYS A 164 -6.64 30.76 -17.56
N VAL A 165 -5.38 30.41 -17.30
CA VAL A 165 -4.26 31.34 -17.23
C VAL A 165 -3.12 30.84 -18.10
N GLU A 166 -2.45 31.74 -18.81
CA GLU A 166 -1.23 31.39 -19.54
C GLU A 166 -0.11 31.05 -18.55
N ILE A 167 0.19 29.76 -18.45
CA ILE A 167 1.29 29.24 -17.62
C ILE A 167 2.59 29.19 -18.46
N PRO A 168 3.75 29.55 -17.86
CA PRO A 168 5.06 29.36 -18.46
C PRO A 168 5.27 27.93 -18.98
N GLN A 169 5.95 27.79 -20.13
CA GLN A 169 6.16 26.48 -20.74
C GLN A 169 6.95 25.52 -19.84
N GLU A 170 7.94 26.02 -19.10
CA GLU A 170 8.73 25.23 -18.14
C GLU A 170 7.84 24.56 -17.07
N THR A 171 6.90 25.32 -16.49
CA THR A 171 5.93 24.79 -15.52
C THR A 171 5.02 23.73 -16.14
N LEU A 172 4.59 23.91 -17.40
CA LEU A 172 3.77 22.92 -18.10
C LEU A 172 4.54 21.62 -18.37
N GLU A 173 5.81 21.71 -18.79
CA GLU A 173 6.67 20.53 -19.00
C GLU A 173 6.92 19.77 -17.70
N GLN A 174 7.10 20.49 -16.59
CA GLN A 174 7.22 19.89 -15.26
C GLN A 174 5.92 19.21 -14.83
N TYR A 175 4.77 19.84 -15.09
CA TYR A 175 3.46 19.24 -14.83
C TYR A 175 3.22 17.98 -15.68
N GLN A 176 3.60 17.97 -16.95
CA GLN A 176 3.49 16.76 -17.78
C GLN A 176 4.31 15.59 -17.24
N LYS A 177 5.55 15.85 -16.77
CA LYS A 177 6.38 14.84 -16.09
C LYS A 177 5.71 14.33 -14.82
N PHE A 178 5.11 15.24 -14.04
CA PHE A 178 4.32 14.87 -12.87
C PHE A 178 3.12 13.98 -13.22
N VAL A 179 2.33 14.34 -14.25
CA VAL A 179 1.15 13.57 -14.69
C VAL A 179 1.53 12.14 -15.04
N MET A 180 2.60 11.92 -15.81
CA MET A 180 3.05 10.58 -16.17
C MET A 180 3.40 9.73 -14.94
N GLU A 181 4.21 10.28 -14.03
CA GLU A 181 4.66 9.58 -12.82
C GLU A 181 3.51 9.33 -11.83
N TYR A 182 2.65 10.34 -11.64
CA TYR A 182 1.48 10.25 -10.77
C TYR A 182 0.50 9.20 -11.30
N ASN A 183 0.21 9.20 -12.59
CA ASN A 183 -0.69 8.22 -13.19
C ASN A 183 -0.12 6.79 -13.08
N ALA A 184 1.19 6.60 -13.25
CA ALA A 184 1.84 5.31 -13.02
C ALA A 184 1.71 4.85 -11.57
N PHE A 185 1.90 5.75 -10.60
CA PHE A 185 1.66 5.48 -9.19
C PHE A 185 0.21 5.06 -8.91
N VAL A 186 -0.77 5.81 -9.42
CA VAL A 186 -2.19 5.54 -9.22
C VAL A 186 -2.58 4.17 -9.75
N GLN A 187 -2.08 3.76 -10.91
CA GLN A 187 -2.33 2.43 -11.46
C GLN A 187 -1.76 1.34 -10.54
N ASN A 188 -0.50 1.47 -10.14
CA ASN A 188 0.14 0.53 -9.20
C ASN A 188 -0.63 0.43 -7.86
N PHE A 189 -1.15 1.55 -7.36
CA PHE A 189 -1.94 1.58 -6.15
C PHE A 189 -3.30 0.89 -6.32
N ARG A 190 -4.02 1.17 -7.41
CA ARG A 190 -5.30 0.50 -7.73
C ARG A 190 -5.15 -1.01 -7.91
N GLU A 191 -4.10 -1.45 -8.60
CA GLU A 191 -3.75 -2.87 -8.74
C GLU A 191 -3.50 -3.49 -7.36
N HIS A 192 -2.73 -2.80 -6.51
CA HIS A 192 -2.44 -3.30 -5.18
C HIS A 192 -3.71 -3.45 -4.31
N VAL A 193 -4.66 -2.51 -4.39
CA VAL A 193 -5.94 -2.65 -3.67
C VAL A 193 -6.78 -3.80 -4.21
N THR A 194 -6.77 -3.99 -5.53
CA THR A 194 -7.48 -5.11 -6.17
C THR A 194 -6.92 -6.45 -5.67
N ASP A 195 -5.60 -6.58 -5.62
CA ASP A 195 -4.92 -7.74 -5.04
C ASP A 195 -5.32 -7.93 -3.57
N LEU A 196 -5.33 -6.85 -2.78
CA LEU A 196 -5.63 -6.88 -1.35
C LEU A 196 -7.06 -7.34 -1.06
N ARG A 197 -8.03 -6.90 -1.88
CA ARG A 197 -9.44 -7.30 -1.79
C ARG A 197 -9.59 -8.81 -1.97
N SER A 198 -8.84 -9.40 -2.91
CA SER A 198 -8.88 -10.84 -3.16
C SER A 198 -8.36 -11.67 -1.97
N VAL A 199 -7.37 -11.14 -1.23
CA VAL A 199 -6.68 -11.84 -0.13
C VAL A 199 -7.38 -11.64 1.21
N ALA A 200 -7.81 -10.41 1.50
CA ALA A 200 -8.28 -10.05 2.82
C ALA A 200 -9.81 -10.08 2.96
N ARG A 201 -10.57 -10.25 1.86
CA ARG A 201 -12.03 -9.99 1.81
C ARG A 201 -12.38 -8.67 2.50
N THR A 202 -11.51 -7.68 2.35
CA THR A 202 -11.72 -6.34 2.90
C THR A 202 -12.92 -5.72 2.18
N GLY A 203 -13.82 -5.10 2.95
CA GLY A 203 -14.96 -4.35 2.41
C GLY A 203 -14.57 -3.03 1.73
N ILE A 204 -13.29 -2.85 1.41
CA ILE A 204 -12.75 -1.64 0.81
C ILE A 204 -13.04 -1.69 -0.70
N GLU A 205 -13.89 -0.80 -1.17
CA GLU A 205 -14.12 -0.61 -2.60
C GLU A 205 -12.82 -0.14 -3.28
N PRO A 206 -12.57 -0.56 -4.54
CA PRO A 206 -11.36 -0.16 -5.24
C PRO A 206 -11.27 1.37 -5.26
N PRO A 207 -10.12 1.93 -4.88
CA PRO A 207 -9.92 3.35 -4.69
C PRO A 207 -10.32 4.12 -5.96
N SER A 208 -11.31 5.02 -5.85
CA SER A 208 -11.73 5.94 -6.91
C SER A 208 -10.70 7.06 -7.20
N ILE A 209 -9.40 6.84 -6.96
CA ILE A 209 -8.36 7.88 -7.13
C ILE A 209 -8.32 8.10 -8.62
N LYS A 210 -8.57 9.32 -9.05
CA LYS A 210 -8.64 9.67 -10.46
C LYS A 210 -7.23 9.91 -10.99
N LEU A 211 -7.09 9.77 -12.31
CA LEU A 211 -5.85 10.08 -13.00
C LEU A 211 -5.74 11.60 -13.16
N ALA A 212 -4.51 12.10 -13.11
CA ALA A 212 -4.21 13.49 -13.44
C ALA A 212 -4.42 13.70 -14.94
N GLN A 213 -4.98 14.86 -15.29
CA GLN A 213 -5.29 15.23 -16.67
C GLN A 213 -4.10 15.96 -17.31
N GLU A 214 -3.85 15.69 -18.58
CA GLU A 214 -2.84 16.43 -19.34
C GLU A 214 -3.38 17.80 -19.75
N VAL A 215 -2.55 18.84 -19.63
CA VAL A 215 -2.88 20.17 -20.17
C VAL A 215 -2.55 20.16 -21.67
N VAL A 216 -3.57 19.92 -22.49
CA VAL A 216 -3.47 20.06 -23.96
C VAL A 216 -3.77 21.51 -24.30
N LYS A 217 -2.75 22.26 -24.74
CA LYS A 217 -3.00 23.58 -25.35
C LYS A 217 -3.78 23.35 -26.65
N VAL A 218 -5.03 23.81 -26.71
CA VAL A 218 -5.74 23.98 -27.98
C VAL A 218 -5.02 25.12 -28.69
N GLY A 219 -4.30 24.78 -29.76
CA GLY A 219 -3.61 25.75 -30.62
C GLY A 219 -4.57 26.64 -31.39
#